data_AF-A0A8T5B2T0-F1
#
_entry.id   AF-A0A8T5B2T0-F1
#
_cell.length_a   1.000
_cell.length_b   1.000
_cell.length_c   1.000
_cell.angle_alpha   90.00
_cell.angle_beta   90.00
_cell.angle_gamma   90.00
#
_symmetry.space_group_name_H-M   'P 1'
#
loop_
_entity.id
_entity.type
_entity.pdbx_description
1 polymer ?
#
loop_
_entity_poly.entity_id
_entity_poly.type
_entity_poly.pdbx_seq_one_letter_code
_entity_poly.pdbx_strand_id
1 'polypeptide(L)'
;LVREGRISEETNGVRRIIKIKLRLGLFERPYVDPERAKRIIKCKEHVEASLEAARKSIVLLKNEGNILPLNRDIDSIAVIGPLANDRETPLGPWSCLGSPEDVVTVLEGIKSKLSRNTRVLYAKGCDVEGTSKEGFREAVEIARQSKVAIVVVGESRDMSGEAACRAYLDLPGVQEDLLKEIYATGVPIIMVLMNGRPLSISWAKEHIPAIIETWFLGIQAGYAIADVIFGDYNPGGKLPVTFPHTVGQVPIYYNHKNAGRPPLPDVKWASKYLDAHLYTTISIRAWTKLHEV
;
A
#
# COMPACT_ATOMS: atom_id res chain seq x y z
N LEU A 1 1.88 27.70 40.81
CA LEU A 1 2.29 26.31 41.13
C LEU A 1 3.55 26.21 41.99
N VAL A 2 4.77 26.54 41.50
CA VAL A 2 6.00 26.47 42.32
C VAL A 2 5.93 27.42 43.52
N ARG A 3 5.61 28.71 43.29
CA ARG A 3 5.38 29.70 44.37
C ARG A 3 4.22 29.34 45.31
N GLU A 4 3.30 28.49 44.86
CA GLU A 4 2.17 27.99 45.64
C GLU A 4 2.51 26.67 46.37
N GLY A 5 3.76 26.17 46.27
CA GLY A 5 4.19 24.91 46.88
C GLY A 5 3.63 23.65 46.23
N ARG A 6 2.93 23.76 45.09
CA ARG A 6 2.26 22.63 44.41
C ARG A 6 3.21 21.81 43.53
N ILE A 7 4.38 22.36 43.20
CA ILE A 7 5.46 21.69 42.45
C ILE A 7 6.78 22.09 43.10
N SER A 8 7.72 21.16 43.27
CA SER A 8 9.04 21.46 43.83
C SER A 8 9.91 22.29 42.88
N GLU A 9 10.93 22.98 43.42
CA GLU A 9 11.93 23.70 42.62
C GLU A 9 13.01 22.79 42.02
N GLU A 10 12.86 21.47 42.10
CA GLU A 10 13.84 20.54 41.52
C GLU A 10 13.97 20.71 40.01
N THR A 11 15.21 20.85 39.53
CA THR A 11 15.51 21.17 38.14
C THR A 11 15.61 19.94 37.23
N ASN A 12 15.06 18.80 37.64
CA ASN A 12 15.17 17.52 36.91
C ASN A 12 14.69 17.62 35.45
N GLY A 13 13.62 18.37 35.19
CA GLY A 13 13.14 18.66 33.83
C GLY A 13 14.16 19.46 33.02
N VAL A 14 14.70 20.54 33.59
CA VAL A 14 15.73 21.39 32.96
C VAL A 14 17.00 20.58 32.68
N ARG A 15 17.46 19.78 33.64
CA ARG A 15 18.65 18.94 33.50
C ARG A 15 18.53 17.95 32.34
N ARG A 16 17.35 17.38 32.10
CA ARG A 16 17.10 16.48 30.96
C ARG A 16 17.24 17.21 29.62
N ILE A 17 16.69 18.43 29.50
CA ILE A 17 16.79 19.26 28.29
C ILE A 17 18.23 19.71 28.02
N ILE A 18 18.97 20.15 29.04
CA ILE A 18 20.38 20.54 28.86
C ILE A 18 21.22 19.33 28.46
N LYS A 19 20.99 18.17 29.08
CA LYS A 19 21.72 16.94 28.76
C LYS A 19 21.52 16.49 27.30
N ILE A 20 20.32 16.60 26.75
CA ILE A 20 20.11 16.27 25.33
C ILE A 20 20.80 17.28 24.41
N LYS A 21 20.74 18.59 24.72
CA LYS A 21 21.44 19.62 23.94
C LYS A 21 22.96 19.44 23.95
N LEU A 22 23.54 19.08 25.10
CA LEU A 22 24.97 18.73 25.22
C LEU A 22 25.32 17.50 24.38
N ARG A 23 24.52 16.43 24.46
CA ARG A 23 24.75 15.21 23.66
C ARG A 23 24.66 15.44 22.15
N LEU A 24 23.80 16.36 21.73
CA LEU A 24 23.66 16.77 20.33
C LEU A 24 24.78 17.75 19.89
N GLY A 25 25.66 18.17 20.79
CA GLY A 25 26.73 19.13 20.50
C GLY A 25 26.23 20.54 20.20
N LEU A 26 25.01 20.89 20.63
CA LEU A 26 24.38 22.18 20.29
C LEU A 26 24.96 23.36 21.08
N PHE A 27 25.74 23.10 22.13
CA PHE A 27 26.48 24.16 22.83
C PHE A 27 27.76 24.55 22.07
N GLU A 28 28.39 23.60 21.39
CA GLU A 28 29.60 23.78 20.61
C GLU A 28 29.30 24.19 19.16
N ARG A 29 28.23 23.64 18.57
CA ARG A 29 27.81 23.88 17.18
C ARG A 29 26.29 24.12 17.11
N PRO A 30 25.83 25.32 17.49
CA PRO A 30 24.41 25.61 17.61
C PRO A 30 23.66 25.76 16.27
N TYR A 31 24.37 26.02 15.17
CA TYR A 31 23.77 26.33 13.87
C TYR A 31 23.97 25.21 12.85
N VAL A 32 22.96 25.02 11.99
CA VAL A 32 23.00 24.09 10.85
C VAL A 32 23.56 24.78 9.61
N ASP A 33 24.05 23.99 8.64
CA ASP A 33 24.46 24.46 7.31
C ASP A 33 23.27 24.35 6.31
N PRO A 34 22.64 25.46 5.90
CA PRO A 34 21.52 25.44 4.95
C PRO A 34 21.92 24.96 3.55
N GLU A 35 23.16 25.21 3.12
CA GLU A 35 23.63 24.78 1.80
C GLU A 35 23.85 23.26 1.77
N ARG A 36 24.28 22.67 2.89
CA ARG A 36 24.27 21.21 3.02
C ARG A 36 22.87 20.65 2.87
N ALA A 37 21.86 21.25 3.50
CA ALA A 37 20.48 20.79 3.39
C ALA A 37 20.02 20.74 1.93
N LYS A 38 20.26 21.80 1.15
CA LYS A 38 19.96 21.83 -0.29
C LYS A 38 20.66 20.74 -1.09
N ARG A 39 21.92 20.40 -0.75
CA ARG A 39 22.68 19.34 -1.43
C ARG A 39 22.18 17.93 -1.11
N ILE A 40 21.73 17.68 0.11
CA ILE A 40 21.39 16.31 0.58
C ILE A 40 19.91 15.97 0.45
N ILE A 41 19.01 16.96 0.48
CA ILE A 41 17.58 16.72 0.30
C ILE A 41 17.39 16.18 -1.12
N LYS A 42 16.88 14.95 -1.21
CA LYS A 42 16.66 14.22 -2.46
C LYS A 42 17.91 14.08 -3.35
N CYS A 43 19.10 13.98 -2.76
CA CYS A 43 20.26 13.57 -3.53
C CYS A 43 20.04 12.16 -4.11
N LYS A 44 20.82 11.82 -5.14
CA LYS A 44 20.67 10.57 -5.89
C LYS A 44 20.65 9.34 -4.97
N GLU A 45 21.56 9.30 -4.00
CA GLU A 45 21.69 8.21 -3.05
C GLU A 45 20.43 8.01 -2.20
N HIS A 46 19.77 9.10 -1.78
CA HIS A 46 18.52 9.03 -1.03
C HIS A 46 17.35 8.57 -1.89
N VAL A 47 17.29 9.00 -3.16
CA VAL A 47 16.25 8.56 -4.10
C VAL A 47 16.40 7.07 -4.43
N GLU A 48 17.63 6.59 -4.64
CA GLU A 48 17.93 5.18 -4.85
C GLU A 48 17.60 4.33 -3.62
N ALA A 49 17.96 4.80 -2.43
CA ALA A 49 17.59 4.15 -1.17
C ALA A 49 16.06 4.11 -0.98
N SER A 50 15.35 5.17 -1.36
CA SER A 50 13.88 5.20 -1.34
C SER A 50 13.28 4.16 -2.28
N LEU A 51 13.81 4.00 -3.48
CA LEU A 51 13.34 2.98 -4.44
C LEU A 51 13.61 1.56 -3.92
N GLU A 52 14.78 1.31 -3.34
CA GLU A 52 15.11 0.01 -2.76
C GLU A 52 14.18 -0.34 -1.58
N ALA A 53 13.94 0.61 -0.67
CA ALA A 53 13.02 0.44 0.43
C ALA A 53 11.59 0.17 -0.07
N ALA A 54 11.15 0.89 -1.11
CA ALA A 54 9.85 0.69 -1.72
C ALA A 54 9.70 -0.73 -2.30
N ARG A 55 10.67 -1.20 -3.10
CA ARG A 55 10.69 -2.57 -3.65
C ARG A 55 10.59 -3.63 -2.55
N LYS A 56 11.39 -3.50 -1.50
CA LYS A 56 11.42 -4.44 -0.36
C LYS A 56 10.13 -4.47 0.46
N SER A 57 9.32 -3.42 0.39
CA SER A 57 8.07 -3.28 1.15
C SER A 57 6.85 -3.90 0.46
N ILE A 58 6.93 -4.17 -0.85
CA ILE A 58 5.81 -4.76 -1.61
C ILE A 58 5.59 -6.22 -1.19
N VAL A 59 4.33 -6.56 -0.93
CA VAL A 59 3.90 -7.91 -0.54
C VAL A 59 3.04 -8.51 -1.65
N LEU A 60 3.46 -9.66 -2.19
CA LEU A 60 2.65 -10.43 -3.13
C LEU A 60 1.61 -11.25 -2.35
N LEU A 61 0.34 -10.82 -2.37
CA LEU A 61 -0.75 -11.50 -1.66
C LEU A 61 -1.30 -12.68 -2.46
N LYS A 62 -1.41 -12.54 -3.78
CA LYS A 62 -1.96 -13.58 -4.66
C LYS A 62 -1.30 -13.51 -6.04
N ASN A 63 -1.04 -14.67 -6.66
CA ASN A 63 -0.56 -14.81 -8.03
C ASN A 63 -0.98 -16.17 -8.60
N GLU A 64 -2.21 -16.25 -9.10
CA GLU A 64 -2.76 -17.42 -9.76
C GLU A 64 -2.46 -17.41 -11.27
N GLY A 65 -2.26 -18.59 -11.85
CA GLY A 65 -1.95 -18.72 -13.27
C GLY A 65 -0.58 -18.17 -13.69
N ASN A 66 0.27 -17.78 -12.74
CA ASN A 66 1.56 -17.11 -12.99
C ASN A 66 1.42 -15.87 -13.87
N ILE A 67 0.37 -15.06 -13.64
CA ILE A 67 0.15 -13.81 -14.38
C ILE A 67 1.26 -12.78 -14.13
N LEU A 68 1.86 -12.78 -12.93
CA LEU A 68 3.07 -12.01 -12.65
C LEU A 68 4.32 -12.91 -12.75
N PRO A 69 5.42 -12.42 -13.37
CA PRO A 69 5.58 -11.09 -13.95
C PRO A 69 4.94 -10.97 -15.34
N LEU A 70 4.51 -9.76 -15.72
CA LEU A 70 4.06 -9.46 -17.06
C LEU A 70 5.21 -9.36 -18.06
N ASN A 71 4.97 -9.82 -19.28
CA ASN A 71 5.84 -9.55 -20.41
C ASN A 71 5.75 -8.06 -20.80
N ARG A 72 6.89 -7.46 -21.14
CA ARG A 72 6.98 -6.07 -21.64
C ARG A 72 6.55 -5.94 -23.09
N ASP A 73 6.65 -7.02 -23.87
CA ASP A 73 6.20 -7.11 -25.25
C ASP A 73 4.72 -7.51 -25.30
N ILE A 74 3.89 -6.66 -24.70
CA ILE A 74 2.43 -6.80 -24.67
C ILE A 74 1.80 -5.69 -25.51
N ASP A 75 0.78 -6.05 -26.29
CA ASP A 75 0.16 -5.11 -27.24
C ASP A 75 -0.57 -3.96 -26.52
N SER A 76 -1.30 -4.27 -25.45
CA SER A 76 -2.12 -3.30 -24.74
C SER A 76 -2.32 -3.62 -23.26
N ILE A 77 -2.22 -2.60 -22.42
CA ILE A 77 -2.46 -2.64 -20.98
C ILE A 77 -3.45 -1.53 -20.61
N ALA A 78 -4.46 -1.86 -19.82
CA ALA A 78 -5.29 -0.87 -19.14
C ALA A 78 -4.71 -0.60 -17.74
N VAL A 79 -4.56 0.67 -17.38
CA VAL A 79 -4.22 1.10 -16.03
C VAL A 79 -5.42 1.88 -15.49
N ILE A 80 -6.14 1.28 -14.55
CA ILE A 80 -7.45 1.76 -14.11
C ILE A 80 -7.45 2.05 -12.61
N GLY A 81 -8.18 3.06 -12.19
CA GLY A 81 -8.54 3.27 -10.78
C GLY A 81 -8.15 4.64 -10.24
N PRO A 82 -8.73 5.05 -9.11
CA PRO A 82 -8.55 6.40 -8.56
C PRO A 82 -7.08 6.71 -8.21
N LEU A 83 -6.29 5.69 -7.89
CA LEU A 83 -4.91 5.82 -7.42
C LEU A 83 -3.88 5.58 -8.53
N ALA A 84 -4.31 5.24 -9.74
CA ALA A 84 -3.41 4.85 -10.83
C ALA A 84 -2.50 5.98 -11.32
N ASN A 85 -3.01 7.22 -11.36
CA ASN A 85 -2.22 8.41 -11.73
C ASN A 85 -2.16 9.43 -10.60
N ASP A 86 -2.21 8.96 -9.35
CA ASP A 86 -2.20 9.83 -8.18
C ASP A 86 -0.78 10.10 -7.67
N ARG A 87 -0.53 11.35 -7.28
CA ARG A 87 0.76 11.85 -6.79
C ARG A 87 0.75 12.12 -5.29
N GLU A 88 -0.41 12.21 -4.65
CA GLU A 88 -0.48 12.53 -3.22
C GLU A 88 -0.44 11.28 -2.33
N THR A 89 -1.24 10.27 -2.67
CA THR A 89 -1.42 9.03 -1.91
C THR A 89 -0.13 8.24 -1.74
N PRO A 90 0.76 8.10 -2.76
CA PRO A 90 2.01 7.38 -2.58
C PRO A 90 2.87 7.90 -1.42
N LEU A 91 2.77 9.19 -1.06
CA LEU A 91 3.53 9.76 0.07
C LEU A 91 3.09 9.23 1.43
N GLY A 92 1.83 8.79 1.56
CA GLY A 92 1.24 8.37 2.83
C GLY A 92 1.07 9.50 3.85
N PRO A 93 0.41 9.21 4.99
CA PRO A 93 0.30 10.17 6.08
C PRO A 93 1.68 10.46 6.66
N TRP A 94 1.83 11.60 7.35
CA TRP A 94 3.10 11.99 7.98
C TRP A 94 4.29 12.11 7.02
N SER A 95 4.07 12.42 5.74
CA SER A 95 5.16 12.64 4.77
C SER A 95 5.98 13.90 4.99
N CYS A 96 5.63 14.70 6.01
CA CYS A 96 6.32 15.94 6.41
C CYS A 96 6.51 16.92 5.24
N LEU A 97 7.73 17.01 4.70
CA LEU A 97 8.11 17.90 3.61
C LEU A 97 8.09 17.20 2.23
N GLY A 98 7.56 15.98 2.15
CA GLY A 98 7.36 15.26 0.89
C GLY A 98 6.43 16.02 -0.04
N SER A 99 6.80 16.11 -1.33
CA SER A 99 6.11 16.88 -2.35
C SER A 99 5.51 15.93 -3.41
N PRO A 100 4.22 16.07 -3.77
CA PRO A 100 3.58 15.26 -4.82
C PRO A 100 4.26 15.37 -6.19
N GLU A 101 4.91 16.50 -6.48
CA GLU A 101 5.66 16.74 -7.71
C GLU A 101 6.84 15.77 -7.87
N ASP A 102 7.37 15.26 -6.75
CA ASP A 102 8.50 14.35 -6.71
C ASP A 102 8.10 12.88 -6.90
N VAL A 103 6.80 12.61 -6.83
CA VAL A 103 6.25 11.26 -6.89
C VAL A 103 6.15 10.78 -8.33
N VAL A 104 6.61 9.56 -8.56
CA VAL A 104 6.34 8.83 -9.81
C VAL A 104 5.07 8.02 -9.61
N THR A 105 4.03 8.31 -10.41
CA THR A 105 2.73 7.61 -10.31
C THR A 105 2.83 6.17 -10.80
N VAL A 106 1.86 5.32 -10.46
CA VAL A 106 1.79 3.95 -10.98
C VAL A 106 1.74 3.97 -12.51
N LEU A 107 0.91 4.83 -13.11
CA LEU A 107 0.81 5.00 -14.56
C LEU A 107 2.16 5.37 -15.20
N GLU A 108 2.91 6.29 -14.60
CA GLU A 108 4.23 6.71 -15.08
C GLU A 108 5.25 5.56 -14.96
N GLY A 109 5.24 4.85 -13.84
CA GLY A 109 6.06 3.68 -13.61
C GLY A 109 5.82 2.59 -14.65
N ILE A 110 4.55 2.24 -14.91
CA ILE A 110 4.18 1.25 -15.92
C ILE A 110 4.62 1.70 -17.32
N LYS A 111 4.35 2.95 -17.71
CA LYS A 111 4.79 3.50 -19.00
C LYS A 111 6.31 3.45 -19.18
N SER A 112 7.08 3.63 -18.11
CA SER A 112 8.55 3.59 -18.17
C SER A 112 9.14 2.21 -18.50
N LYS A 113 8.38 1.13 -18.30
CA LYS A 113 8.84 -0.26 -18.52
C LYS A 113 8.48 -0.81 -19.89
N LEU A 114 7.61 -0.14 -20.62
CA LEU A 114 7.01 -0.64 -21.85
C LEU A 114 7.66 -0.02 -23.09
N SER A 115 7.62 -0.76 -24.19
CA SER A 115 8.05 -0.24 -25.48
C SER A 115 7.10 0.86 -25.99
N ARG A 116 7.56 1.69 -26.93
CA ARG A 116 6.70 2.69 -27.59
C ARG A 116 5.53 2.08 -28.39
N ASN A 117 5.58 0.79 -28.68
CA ASN A 117 4.55 0.09 -29.45
C ASN A 117 3.42 -0.43 -28.56
N THR A 118 3.63 -0.55 -27.24
CA THR A 118 2.59 -0.98 -26.31
C THR A 118 1.60 0.16 -26.06
N ARG A 119 0.31 -0.12 -26.28
CA ARG A 119 -0.76 0.84 -26.00
C ARG A 119 -1.14 0.81 -24.52
N VAL A 120 -0.76 1.85 -23.78
CA VAL A 120 -1.16 2.04 -22.38
C VAL A 120 -2.41 2.91 -22.33
N LEU A 121 -3.55 2.31 -22.00
CA LEU A 121 -4.83 2.99 -21.81
C LEU A 121 -5.03 3.32 -20.33
N TYR A 122 -5.57 4.49 -20.03
CA TYR A 122 -5.80 4.93 -18.66
C TYR A 122 -7.23 5.42 -18.48
N ALA A 123 -7.87 5.02 -17.38
CA ALA A 123 -9.15 5.57 -16.95
C ALA A 123 -9.17 5.64 -15.42
N LYS A 124 -9.66 6.75 -14.87
CA LYS A 124 -9.78 6.90 -13.41
C LYS A 124 -10.84 5.95 -12.84
N GLY A 125 -11.95 5.74 -13.55
CA GLY A 125 -13.03 4.84 -13.16
C GLY A 125 -13.96 5.43 -12.09
N CYS A 126 -13.43 5.77 -10.93
CA CYS A 126 -14.15 6.44 -9.84
C CYS A 126 -13.22 7.32 -9.01
N ASP A 127 -13.79 8.05 -8.05
CA ASP A 127 -13.04 8.65 -6.95
C ASP A 127 -12.74 7.62 -5.87
N VAL A 128 -11.77 7.92 -4.99
CA VAL A 128 -11.44 7.06 -3.84
C VAL A 128 -12.67 6.85 -2.97
N GLU A 129 -13.38 7.95 -2.69
CA GLU A 129 -14.61 7.97 -1.90
C GLU A 129 -15.80 8.37 -2.77
N GLY A 130 -17.01 8.17 -2.25
CA GLY A 130 -18.25 8.55 -2.93
C GLY A 130 -18.90 7.40 -3.71
N THR A 131 -20.03 7.72 -4.32
CA THR A 131 -20.96 6.74 -4.92
C THR A 131 -21.08 6.85 -6.44
N SER A 132 -20.37 7.79 -7.07
CA SER A 132 -20.44 8.02 -8.51
C SER A 132 -19.80 6.87 -9.29
N LYS A 133 -20.53 6.37 -10.29
CA LYS A 133 -20.09 5.31 -11.22
C LYS A 133 -19.92 5.82 -12.65
N GLU A 134 -19.88 7.13 -12.86
CA GLU A 134 -19.86 7.75 -14.20
C GLU A 134 -18.65 7.30 -15.05
N GLY A 135 -17.49 7.11 -14.42
CA GLY A 135 -16.26 6.64 -15.09
C GLY A 135 -16.20 5.13 -15.35
N PHE A 136 -17.18 4.34 -14.89
CA PHE A 136 -17.14 2.88 -15.03
C PHE A 136 -17.19 2.44 -16.48
N ARG A 137 -18.02 3.09 -17.29
CA ARG A 137 -18.18 2.74 -18.71
C ARG A 137 -16.86 2.85 -19.47
N GLU A 138 -16.14 3.95 -19.27
CA GLU A 138 -14.82 4.17 -19.87
C GLU A 138 -13.82 3.13 -19.39
N ALA A 139 -13.75 2.87 -18.08
CA ALA A 139 -12.87 1.87 -17.48
C ALA A 139 -13.10 0.45 -18.05
N VAL A 140 -14.36 0.03 -18.16
CA VAL A 140 -14.75 -1.26 -18.73
C VAL A 140 -14.40 -1.33 -20.22
N GLU A 141 -14.60 -0.25 -20.97
CA GLU A 141 -14.26 -0.19 -22.39
C GLU A 141 -12.76 -0.33 -22.63
N ILE A 142 -11.92 0.41 -21.90
CA ILE A 142 -10.46 0.30 -22.05
C ILE A 142 -9.92 -1.04 -21.55
N ALA A 143 -10.56 -1.65 -20.54
CA ALA A 143 -10.23 -3.00 -20.09
C ALA A 143 -10.44 -4.00 -21.23
N ARG A 144 -11.61 -4.00 -21.87
CA ARG A 144 -11.92 -4.88 -23.03
C ARG A 144 -10.98 -4.71 -24.21
N GLN A 145 -10.38 -3.53 -24.38
CA GLN A 145 -9.39 -3.23 -25.41
C GLN A 145 -7.96 -3.64 -25.03
N SER A 146 -7.76 -4.18 -23.84
CA SER A 146 -6.46 -4.50 -23.25
C SER A 146 -6.27 -5.99 -23.05
N LYS A 147 -5.03 -6.45 -23.08
CA LYS A 147 -4.70 -7.86 -22.79
C LYS A 147 -4.70 -8.15 -21.28
N VAL A 148 -4.49 -7.12 -20.48
CA VAL A 148 -4.48 -7.17 -19.01
C VAL A 148 -4.92 -5.81 -18.46
N ALA A 149 -5.59 -5.82 -17.31
CA ALA A 149 -5.93 -4.62 -16.56
C ALA A 149 -5.15 -4.56 -15.24
N ILE A 150 -4.38 -3.50 -15.04
CA ILE A 150 -3.75 -3.14 -13.77
C ILE A 150 -4.71 -2.19 -13.06
N VAL A 151 -5.35 -2.66 -11.99
CA VAL A 151 -6.38 -1.91 -11.27
C VAL A 151 -5.83 -1.43 -9.93
N VAL A 152 -5.65 -0.11 -9.78
CA VAL A 152 -5.01 0.54 -8.63
C VAL A 152 -6.07 1.15 -7.73
N VAL A 153 -6.29 0.54 -6.58
CA VAL A 153 -7.39 0.83 -5.64
C VAL A 153 -6.90 0.84 -4.20
N GLY A 154 -7.67 1.43 -3.31
CA GLY A 154 -7.36 1.46 -1.88
C GLY A 154 -7.81 2.75 -1.20
N GLU A 155 -7.00 3.24 -0.29
CA GLU A 155 -7.27 4.42 0.53
C GLU A 155 -6.54 5.65 0.00
N SER A 156 -7.10 6.84 0.20
CA SER A 156 -6.34 8.08 0.04
C SER A 156 -5.40 8.26 1.24
N ARG A 157 -4.41 9.13 1.07
CA ARG A 157 -3.42 9.49 2.08
C ARG A 157 -4.03 9.71 3.48
N ASP A 158 -5.06 10.55 3.56
CA ASP A 158 -5.61 11.07 4.82
C ASP A 158 -6.64 10.14 5.47
N MET A 159 -6.93 8.99 4.86
CA MET A 159 -7.76 7.96 5.49
C MET A 159 -7.00 7.16 6.56
N SER A 160 -5.70 7.41 6.71
CA SER A 160 -4.83 6.79 7.71
C SER A 160 -3.97 7.84 8.42
N GLY A 161 -3.21 7.45 9.44
CA GLY A 161 -2.49 8.40 10.28
C GLY A 161 -3.30 8.83 11.52
N GLU A 162 -3.03 10.03 12.03
CA GLU A 162 -3.65 10.54 13.25
C GLU A 162 -5.12 10.93 13.02
N ALA A 163 -5.98 10.62 14.00
CA ALA A 163 -7.41 10.92 14.00
C ALA A 163 -8.23 10.35 12.82
N ALA A 164 -7.65 9.47 12.00
CA ALA A 164 -8.28 8.88 10.82
C ALA A 164 -8.78 7.45 11.10
N CYS A 165 -9.57 7.24 12.15
CA CYS A 165 -10.14 5.93 12.48
C CYS A 165 -11.26 5.57 11.47
N ARG A 166 -11.27 4.33 10.96
CA ARG A 166 -12.34 3.83 10.09
C ARG A 166 -13.19 2.78 10.82
N ALA A 167 -14.51 2.90 10.70
CA ALA A 167 -15.47 1.91 11.19
C ALA A 167 -15.63 0.70 10.23
N TYR A 168 -15.20 0.85 8.98
CA TYR A 168 -15.25 -0.16 7.93
C TYR A 168 -13.86 -0.31 7.31
N LEU A 169 -13.47 -1.55 7.00
CA LEU A 169 -12.16 -1.85 6.42
C LEU A 169 -12.24 -2.25 4.94
N ASP A 170 -13.43 -2.21 4.35
CA ASP A 170 -13.66 -2.46 2.93
C ASP A 170 -12.98 -1.39 2.05
N LEU A 171 -12.90 -1.66 0.75
CA LEU A 171 -12.45 -0.64 -0.21
C LEU A 171 -13.40 0.56 -0.16
N PRO A 172 -12.88 1.80 -0.01
CA PRO A 172 -13.71 3.00 0.05
C PRO A 172 -14.54 3.23 -1.22
N GLY A 173 -15.67 3.93 -1.03
CA GLY A 173 -16.56 4.33 -2.12
C GLY A 173 -17.08 3.14 -2.93
N VAL A 174 -17.02 3.28 -4.26
CA VAL A 174 -17.48 2.25 -5.22
C VAL A 174 -16.33 1.52 -5.89
N GLN A 175 -15.12 1.52 -5.29
CA GLN A 175 -13.94 0.89 -5.90
C GLN A 175 -14.08 -0.63 -6.05
N GLU A 176 -14.73 -1.32 -5.11
CA GLU A 176 -15.01 -2.77 -5.27
C GLU A 176 -16.01 -3.03 -6.41
N ASP A 177 -16.99 -2.14 -6.60
CA ASP A 177 -17.94 -2.25 -7.71
C ASP A 177 -17.22 -2.05 -9.06
N LEU A 178 -16.28 -1.10 -9.14
CA LEU A 178 -15.44 -0.92 -10.33
C LEU A 178 -14.65 -2.21 -10.64
N LEU A 179 -14.06 -2.81 -9.61
CA LEU A 179 -13.30 -4.05 -9.74
C LEU A 179 -14.18 -5.22 -10.24
N LYS A 180 -15.42 -5.33 -9.75
CA LYS A 180 -16.42 -6.31 -10.21
C LYS A 180 -16.79 -6.12 -11.68
N GLU A 181 -17.01 -4.89 -12.13
CA GLU A 181 -17.34 -4.58 -13.52
C GLU A 181 -16.18 -4.90 -14.48
N ILE A 182 -14.95 -4.60 -14.08
CA ILE A 182 -13.75 -4.96 -14.86
C ILE A 182 -13.60 -6.49 -14.89
N TYR A 183 -13.80 -7.17 -13.76
CA TYR A 183 -13.72 -8.63 -13.68
C TYR A 183 -14.73 -9.31 -14.61
N ALA A 184 -15.96 -8.77 -14.69
CA ALA A 184 -17.00 -9.28 -15.58
C ALA A 184 -16.65 -9.19 -17.08
N THR A 185 -15.61 -8.42 -17.47
CA THR A 185 -15.11 -8.41 -18.85
C THR A 185 -14.35 -9.68 -19.25
N GLY A 186 -13.90 -10.47 -18.27
CA GLY A 186 -13.03 -11.64 -18.49
C GLY A 186 -11.57 -11.30 -18.76
N VAL A 187 -11.20 -10.01 -18.76
CA VAL A 187 -9.81 -9.58 -18.91
C VAL A 187 -9.05 -9.88 -17.61
N PRO A 188 -7.84 -10.48 -17.67
CA PRO A 188 -7.04 -10.74 -16.48
C PRO A 188 -6.73 -9.45 -15.70
N ILE A 189 -6.90 -9.49 -14.38
CA ILE A 189 -6.69 -8.34 -13.48
C ILE A 189 -5.47 -8.56 -12.59
N ILE A 190 -4.61 -7.54 -12.53
CA ILE A 190 -3.61 -7.35 -11.48
C ILE A 190 -4.09 -6.21 -10.60
N MET A 191 -4.51 -6.52 -9.38
CA MET A 191 -4.93 -5.53 -8.41
C MET A 191 -3.70 -5.00 -7.65
N VAL A 192 -3.53 -3.68 -7.66
CA VAL A 192 -2.51 -2.96 -6.90
C VAL A 192 -3.22 -2.26 -5.75
N LEU A 193 -2.92 -2.68 -4.52
CA LEU A 193 -3.56 -2.16 -3.32
C LEU A 193 -2.65 -1.12 -2.63
N MET A 194 -3.18 0.08 -2.39
CA MET A 194 -2.50 1.18 -1.69
C MET A 194 -3.30 1.62 -0.46
N ASN A 195 -2.74 1.46 0.73
CA ASN A 195 -3.49 1.61 1.99
C ASN A 195 -2.56 1.82 3.19
N GLY A 196 -3.07 2.48 4.23
CA GLY A 196 -2.31 2.74 5.46
C GLY A 196 -2.57 1.72 6.57
N ARG A 197 -3.47 0.75 6.34
CA ARG A 197 -3.88 -0.28 7.29
C ARG A 197 -4.33 -1.56 6.57
N PRO A 198 -4.51 -2.68 7.26
CA PRO A 198 -5.18 -3.85 6.68
C PRO A 198 -6.59 -3.54 6.18
N LEU A 199 -6.93 -3.99 4.97
CA LEU A 199 -8.26 -3.89 4.38
C LEU A 199 -8.95 -5.24 4.27
N SER A 200 -10.28 -5.22 4.38
CA SER A 200 -11.16 -6.35 4.09
C SER A 200 -11.39 -6.45 2.58
N ILE A 201 -10.63 -7.31 1.91
CA ILE A 201 -10.67 -7.49 0.44
C ILE A 201 -11.18 -8.88 0.04
N SER A 202 -12.14 -9.42 0.78
CA SER A 202 -12.58 -10.82 0.69
C SER A 202 -13.09 -11.20 -0.71
N TRP A 203 -13.91 -10.34 -1.33
CA TRP A 203 -14.36 -10.58 -2.70
C TRP A 203 -13.17 -10.61 -3.69
N ALA A 204 -12.25 -9.65 -3.58
CA ALA A 204 -11.09 -9.59 -4.46
C ALA A 204 -10.16 -10.80 -4.28
N LYS A 205 -9.94 -11.25 -3.03
CA LYS A 205 -9.15 -12.46 -2.72
C LYS A 205 -9.69 -13.69 -3.47
N GLU A 206 -11.01 -13.84 -3.53
CA GLU A 206 -11.65 -14.97 -4.20
C GLU A 206 -11.57 -14.88 -5.72
N HIS A 207 -11.77 -13.68 -6.29
CA HIS A 207 -12.02 -13.52 -7.73
C HIS A 207 -10.81 -13.02 -8.53
N ILE A 208 -9.93 -12.21 -7.94
CA ILE A 208 -8.83 -11.57 -8.67
C ILE A 208 -7.60 -12.49 -8.69
N PRO A 209 -6.97 -12.74 -9.86
CA PRO A 209 -5.89 -13.71 -9.95
C PRO A 209 -4.56 -13.20 -9.37
N ALA A 210 -4.27 -11.89 -9.47
CA ALA A 210 -3.08 -11.29 -8.85
C ALA A 210 -3.41 -10.08 -8.00
N ILE A 211 -2.85 -10.06 -6.79
CA ILE A 211 -2.99 -8.96 -5.83
C ILE A 211 -1.62 -8.65 -5.24
N ILE A 212 -1.17 -7.40 -5.41
CA ILE A 212 0.03 -6.87 -4.77
C ILE A 212 -0.38 -5.78 -3.77
N GLU A 213 0.12 -5.92 -2.54
CA GLU A 213 -0.01 -4.92 -1.47
C GLU A 213 1.23 -4.02 -1.51
N THR A 214 0.99 -2.72 -1.59
CA THR A 214 2.02 -1.71 -1.82
C THR A 214 2.07 -0.64 -0.75
N TRP A 215 1.12 -0.59 0.18
CA TRP A 215 1.04 0.44 1.20
C TRP A 215 1.09 1.85 0.56
N PHE A 216 1.87 2.76 1.15
CA PHE A 216 2.30 4.02 0.53
C PHE A 216 3.83 4.02 0.42
N LEU A 217 4.36 3.84 -0.79
CA LEU A 217 5.79 3.58 -1.05
C LEU A 217 6.69 4.83 -1.20
N GLY A 218 6.12 6.02 -1.01
CA GLY A 218 6.82 7.29 -1.17
C GLY A 218 7.05 7.71 -2.62
N ILE A 219 8.06 8.54 -2.84
CA ILE A 219 8.30 9.25 -4.10
C ILE A 219 8.69 8.34 -5.29
N GLN A 220 9.12 7.11 -5.03
CA GLN A 220 9.51 6.14 -6.07
C GLN A 220 8.49 4.99 -6.21
N ALA A 221 7.26 5.17 -5.72
CA ALA A 221 6.22 4.15 -5.72
C ALA A 221 5.96 3.54 -7.11
N GLY A 222 5.74 4.38 -8.11
CA GLY A 222 5.46 3.94 -9.47
C GLY A 222 6.54 3.03 -10.05
N TYR A 223 7.81 3.39 -9.88
CA TYR A 223 8.92 2.55 -10.35
C TYR A 223 8.99 1.23 -9.59
N ALA A 224 8.89 1.25 -8.25
CA ALA A 224 8.93 0.02 -7.45
C ALA A 224 7.80 -0.96 -7.81
N ILE A 225 6.59 -0.44 -8.02
CA ILE A 225 5.42 -1.23 -8.42
C ILE A 225 5.63 -1.81 -9.82
N ALA A 226 6.12 -1.00 -10.76
CA ALA A 226 6.41 -1.46 -12.11
C ALA A 226 7.54 -2.50 -12.14
N ASP A 227 8.57 -2.35 -11.31
CA ASP A 227 9.66 -3.33 -11.19
C ASP A 227 9.12 -4.72 -10.77
N VAL A 228 8.16 -4.76 -9.85
CA VAL A 228 7.51 -6.02 -9.43
C VAL A 228 6.63 -6.57 -10.54
N ILE A 229 5.81 -5.71 -11.17
CA ILE A 229 4.89 -6.16 -12.21
C ILE A 229 5.63 -6.73 -13.43
N PHE A 230 6.76 -6.13 -13.82
CA PHE A 230 7.54 -6.56 -15.00
C PHE A 230 8.79 -7.39 -14.66
N GLY A 231 8.91 -7.86 -13.41
CA GLY A 231 9.93 -8.82 -13.00
C GLY A 231 11.36 -8.30 -12.85
N ASP A 232 11.57 -6.98 -12.83
CA ASP A 232 12.88 -6.39 -12.44
C ASP A 232 13.18 -6.62 -10.95
N TYR A 233 12.15 -6.89 -10.14
CA TYR A 233 12.29 -7.21 -8.74
C TYR A 233 11.33 -8.33 -8.32
N ASN A 234 11.84 -9.35 -7.63
CA ASN A 234 11.03 -10.42 -7.04
C ASN A 234 10.57 -10.00 -5.62
N PRO A 235 9.27 -9.76 -5.38
CA PRO A 235 8.78 -9.18 -4.13
C PRO A 235 8.99 -10.13 -2.93
N GLY A 236 9.79 -9.67 -1.96
CA GLY A 236 10.12 -10.41 -0.74
C GLY A 236 9.33 -10.00 0.51
N GLY A 237 8.51 -8.95 0.44
CA GLY A 237 7.76 -8.43 1.58
C GLY A 237 6.81 -9.47 2.17
N LYS A 238 6.57 -9.37 3.49
CA LYS A 238 5.62 -10.19 4.24
C LYS A 238 4.76 -9.29 5.11
N LEU A 239 3.49 -9.64 5.29
CA LEU A 239 2.58 -8.88 6.13
C LEU A 239 3.07 -8.88 7.59
N PRO A 240 3.30 -7.70 8.21
CA PRO A 240 3.65 -7.61 9.63
C PRO A 240 2.40 -7.62 10.53
N VAL A 241 1.21 -7.55 9.94
CA VAL A 241 -0.09 -7.46 10.63
C VAL A 241 -1.12 -8.34 9.91
N THR A 242 -2.06 -8.92 10.66
CA THR A 242 -3.12 -9.76 10.10
C THR A 242 -4.13 -8.92 9.33
N PHE A 243 -4.52 -9.39 8.14
CA PHE A 243 -5.64 -8.81 7.37
C PHE A 243 -6.94 -9.52 7.76
N PRO A 244 -7.91 -8.79 8.35
CA PRO A 244 -9.20 -9.37 8.70
C PRO A 244 -10.02 -9.65 7.44
N HIS A 245 -10.89 -10.66 7.52
CA HIS A 245 -11.92 -10.91 6.50
C HIS A 245 -13.03 -9.86 6.53
N THR A 246 -13.33 -9.34 7.72
CA THR A 246 -14.29 -8.26 7.96
C THR A 246 -13.93 -7.51 9.23
N VAL A 247 -14.36 -6.25 9.36
CA VAL A 247 -14.08 -5.42 10.54
C VAL A 247 -14.60 -6.03 11.84
N GLY A 248 -15.66 -6.84 11.79
CA GLY A 248 -16.21 -7.56 12.96
C GLY A 248 -15.24 -8.57 13.60
N GLN A 249 -14.12 -8.88 12.93
CA GLN A 249 -13.06 -9.74 13.47
C GLN A 249 -12.04 -8.99 14.33
N VAL A 250 -12.05 -7.66 14.32
CA VAL A 250 -11.06 -6.86 15.04
C VAL A 250 -11.36 -6.93 16.55
N PRO A 251 -10.36 -7.23 17.42
CA PRO A 251 -8.95 -7.49 17.08
C PRO A 251 -8.66 -8.95 16.68
N ILE A 252 -7.92 -9.12 15.58
CA ILE A 252 -7.38 -10.40 15.11
C ILE A 252 -5.85 -10.30 14.92
N TYR A 253 -5.10 -11.27 15.43
CA TYR A 253 -3.64 -11.26 15.43
C TYR A 253 -3.08 -12.68 15.64
N TYR A 254 -1.89 -12.98 15.10
CA TYR A 254 -1.36 -14.34 15.06
C TYR A 254 -0.99 -14.94 16.42
N ASN A 255 -0.53 -14.12 17.37
CA ASN A 255 -0.08 -14.54 18.70
C ASN A 255 -1.19 -14.43 19.76
N HIS A 256 -2.40 -14.83 19.40
CA HIS A 256 -3.55 -14.87 20.30
C HIS A 256 -3.46 -16.02 21.32
N LYS A 257 -4.19 -15.91 22.43
CA LYS A 257 -4.31 -17.00 23.42
C LYS A 257 -5.13 -18.15 22.83
N ASN A 258 -4.90 -19.38 23.31
CA ASN A 258 -5.62 -20.57 22.85
C ASN A 258 -7.12 -20.60 23.23
N ALA A 259 -7.51 -19.81 24.25
CA ALA A 259 -8.80 -19.89 24.93
C ALA A 259 -9.07 -21.26 25.61
N GLY A 260 -10.19 -21.38 26.33
CA GLY A 260 -10.63 -22.65 26.94
C GLY A 260 -11.33 -23.58 25.96
N ARG A 261 -11.77 -23.06 24.81
CA ARG A 261 -12.40 -23.78 23.70
C ARG A 261 -11.80 -23.25 22.40
N PRO A 262 -10.68 -23.81 21.91
CA PRO A 262 -9.95 -23.26 20.78
C PRO A 262 -10.80 -23.22 19.49
N PRO A 263 -10.42 -22.39 18.51
CA PRO A 263 -11.13 -22.22 17.23
C PRO A 263 -11.05 -23.51 16.38
N LEU A 264 -11.99 -24.42 16.60
CA LEU A 264 -12.17 -25.64 15.82
C LEU A 264 -13.33 -25.44 14.81
N PRO A 265 -13.06 -25.44 13.49
CA PRO A 265 -14.05 -25.09 12.46
C PRO A 265 -15.34 -25.90 12.54
N ASP A 266 -15.25 -27.18 12.85
CA ASP A 266 -16.39 -28.12 12.82
C ASP A 266 -17.08 -28.27 14.19
N VAL A 267 -16.62 -27.55 15.22
CA VAL A 267 -17.19 -27.64 16.57
C VAL A 267 -18.11 -26.45 16.83
N LYS A 268 -19.38 -26.71 17.14
CA LYS A 268 -20.37 -25.65 17.44
C LYS A 268 -19.94 -24.75 18.61
N TRP A 269 -19.46 -25.36 19.69
CA TRP A 269 -19.08 -24.68 20.92
C TRP A 269 -17.57 -24.40 20.98
N ALA A 270 -17.05 -23.69 19.98
CA ALA A 270 -15.65 -23.26 19.88
C ALA A 270 -15.55 -21.74 19.86
N SER A 271 -14.37 -21.17 20.16
CA SER A 271 -14.10 -19.74 20.01
C SER A 271 -14.00 -19.39 18.53
N LYS A 272 -15.13 -19.10 17.89
CA LYS A 272 -15.23 -18.78 16.46
C LYS A 272 -16.43 -17.89 16.15
N TYR A 273 -16.46 -17.32 14.96
CA TYR A 273 -17.65 -16.67 14.40
C TYR A 273 -18.56 -17.72 13.75
N LEU A 274 -19.86 -17.42 13.64
CA LEU A 274 -20.84 -18.29 12.97
C LEU A 274 -20.81 -18.11 11.44
N ASP A 275 -20.38 -16.95 10.99
CA ASP A 275 -20.54 -16.39 9.65
C ASP A 275 -19.22 -15.87 9.06
N ALA A 276 -18.09 -16.09 9.74
CA ALA A 276 -16.76 -15.72 9.27
C ALA A 276 -15.68 -16.73 9.70
N HIS A 277 -14.71 -16.98 8.82
CA HIS A 277 -13.55 -17.82 9.15
C HIS A 277 -12.57 -17.06 10.04
N LEU A 278 -12.14 -17.67 11.15
CA LEU A 278 -11.19 -17.05 12.08
C LEU A 278 -9.76 -16.96 11.53
N TYR A 279 -9.41 -17.77 10.53
CA TYR A 279 -8.10 -17.78 9.91
C TYR A 279 -8.22 -17.41 8.44
N THR A 280 -7.67 -16.26 8.06
CA THR A 280 -7.49 -15.87 6.67
C THR A 280 -6.23 -16.56 6.13
N THR A 281 -6.37 -17.69 5.45
CA THR A 281 -5.26 -18.24 4.65
C THR A 281 -5.16 -17.39 3.38
N ILE A 282 -4.30 -16.38 3.39
CA ILE A 282 -3.70 -15.90 2.13
C ILE A 282 -2.51 -16.82 1.90
N SER A 283 -2.69 -17.82 1.04
CA SER A 283 -1.62 -18.74 0.66
C SER A 283 -0.60 -17.97 -0.18
N ILE A 284 0.46 -17.48 0.47
CA ILE A 284 1.63 -16.95 -0.24
C ILE A 284 2.35 -18.14 -0.90
N ARG A 285 2.01 -18.47 -2.15
CA ARG A 285 2.88 -19.32 -2.96
C ARG A 285 4.06 -18.45 -3.41
N ALA A 286 5.21 -18.67 -2.77
CA ALA A 286 6.46 -18.03 -3.18
C ALA A 286 6.81 -18.43 -4.62
N TRP A 287 7.29 -17.45 -5.40
CA TRP A 287 7.85 -17.69 -6.72
C TRP A 287 8.94 -18.76 -6.66
N THR A 288 8.65 -19.94 -7.20
CA THR A 288 9.67 -20.97 -7.47
C THR A 288 9.72 -21.17 -8.97
N LYS A 289 10.45 -20.28 -9.64
CA LYS A 289 11.21 -20.50 -10.90
C LYS A 289 11.73 -19.15 -11.42
N LEU A 290 12.86 -18.69 -10.88
CA LEU A 290 13.78 -17.90 -11.69
C LEU A 290 14.68 -18.92 -12.38
N HIS A 291 14.78 -18.79 -13.70
CA HIS A 291 15.59 -19.65 -14.54
C HIS A 291 17.06 -19.52 -14.15
N GLU A 292 17.74 -20.65 -13.99
CA GLU A 292 19.18 -20.73 -14.12
C GLU A 292 19.54 -20.21 -15.52
N VAL A 293 20.35 -19.15 -15.57
CA VAL A 293 21.25 -18.83 -16.69
C VAL A 293 22.62 -18.62 -16.09
#